data_AF-A0A660SQ32-F1
#
_entry.id   AF-A0A660SQ32-F1
#
_cell.length_a   1.000
_cell.length_b   1.000
_cell.length_c   1.000
_cell.angle_alpha   90.00
_cell.angle_beta   90.00
_cell.angle_gamma   90.00
#
_symmetry.space_group_name_H-M   'P 1'
#
loop_
_entity.id
_entity.type
_entity.pdbx_description
1 polymer ?
#
loop_
_entity_poly.entity_id
_entity_poly.type
_entity_poly.pdbx_seq_one_letter_code
_entity_poly.pdbx_strand_id
1 'polypeptide(L)'
;MILLSIVISFFVSLAFCSGFIVFWRRRVRRGLETETIIKKLRTEIGEMITALNGTTERNIALLENKIRIINEQIDKAAKAAGVLKREHEKQEAVSQVYSSLARSKPLTLAVEDDNLPAPSIDFETLSIREKALLLHRKGDSPDTIATRLDMSRGEIELIISLHEGRPQN
;
A
#
# COMPACT_ATOMS: atom_id res chain seq x y z
N MET A 1 40.44 -57.95 -79.81
CA MET A 1 40.66 -57.99 -78.35
C MET A 1 40.58 -56.60 -77.70
N ILE A 2 41.25 -55.57 -78.24
CA ILE A 2 41.26 -54.20 -77.67
C ILE A 2 39.85 -53.55 -77.61
N LEU A 3 39.02 -53.71 -78.65
CA LEU A 3 37.65 -53.18 -78.65
C LEU A 3 36.76 -53.81 -77.57
N LEU A 4 36.91 -55.11 -77.31
CA LEU A 4 36.13 -55.83 -76.29
C LEU A 4 36.48 -55.34 -74.88
N SER A 5 37.77 -55.08 -74.60
CA SER A 5 38.19 -54.50 -73.31
C SER A 5 37.68 -53.07 -73.10
N ILE A 6 37.57 -52.26 -74.16
CA ILE A 6 37.04 -50.88 -74.06
C ILE A 6 35.55 -50.91 -73.69
N VAL A 7 34.78 -51.79 -74.32
CA VAL A 7 33.34 -51.93 -74.04
C VAL A 7 33.10 -52.38 -72.60
N ILE A 8 33.86 -53.37 -72.11
CA ILE A 8 33.73 -53.86 -70.73
C ILE A 8 34.04 -52.74 -69.72
N SER A 9 35.14 -52.00 -69.91
CA SER A 9 35.50 -50.88 -69.05
C SER A 9 34.44 -49.78 -69.02
N PHE A 10 33.79 -49.53 -70.16
CA PHE A 10 32.70 -48.56 -70.25
C PHE A 10 31.49 -48.99 -69.39
N PHE A 11 31.08 -50.25 -69.46
CA PHE A 11 29.98 -50.77 -68.64
C PHE A 11 30.30 -50.77 -67.14
N VAL A 12 31.54 -51.11 -66.76
CA VAL A 12 31.98 -51.07 -65.35
C VAL A 12 31.96 -49.64 -64.81
N SER A 13 32.47 -48.67 -65.59
CA SER A 13 32.42 -47.25 -65.23
C SER A 13 30.99 -46.75 -65.10
N LEU A 14 30.10 -47.15 -66.02
CA LEU A 14 28.69 -46.80 -65.97
C LEU A 14 28.00 -47.36 -64.70
N ALA A 15 28.27 -48.62 -64.37
CA ALA A 15 27.75 -49.25 -63.16
C ALA A 15 28.26 -48.52 -61.90
N PHE A 16 29.54 -48.18 -61.84
CA PHE A 16 30.12 -47.45 -60.72
C PHE A 16 29.50 -46.05 -60.57
N CYS A 17 29.33 -45.31 -61.67
CA CYS A 17 28.66 -44.02 -61.68
C CYS A 17 27.21 -44.12 -61.20
N SER A 18 26.46 -45.13 -61.67
CA SER A 18 25.07 -45.33 -61.24
C SER A 18 24.98 -45.64 -59.74
N GLY A 19 25.87 -46.50 -59.23
CA GLY A 19 25.96 -46.83 -57.81
C GLY A 19 26.34 -45.61 -56.98
N PHE A 20 27.32 -44.83 -57.44
CA PHE A 20 27.74 -43.59 -56.78
C PHE A 20 26.63 -42.55 -56.74
N ILE A 21 25.89 -42.34 -57.83
CA ILE A 21 24.76 -41.41 -57.86
C ILE A 21 23.65 -41.85 -56.89
N VAL A 22 23.31 -43.14 -56.87
CA VAL A 22 22.29 -43.67 -55.95
C VAL A 22 22.76 -43.53 -54.51
N PHE A 23 24.01 -43.90 -54.21
CA PHE A 23 24.61 -43.76 -52.88
C PHE A 23 24.64 -42.29 -52.43
N TRP A 24 25.10 -41.39 -53.30
CA TRP A 24 25.20 -39.96 -53.03
C TRP A 24 23.82 -39.33 -52.86
N ARG A 25 22.85 -39.63 -53.73
CA ARG A 25 21.46 -39.18 -53.55
C ARG A 25 20.88 -39.68 -52.24
N ARG A 26 21.14 -40.94 -51.86
CA ARG A 26 20.65 -41.50 -50.60
C ARG A 26 21.33 -40.86 -49.38
N ARG A 27 22.61 -40.50 -49.48
CA ARG A 27 23.38 -39.78 -48.45
C ARG A 27 22.92 -38.34 -48.30
N VAL A 28 22.75 -37.61 -49.42
CA VAL A 28 22.35 -36.20 -49.44
C VAL A 28 20.89 -36.02 -49.02
N ARG A 29 20.00 -36.95 -49.40
CA ARG A 29 18.60 -36.91 -48.93
C ARG A 29 18.49 -37.11 -47.41
N ARG A 30 19.49 -37.73 -46.77
CA ARG A 30 19.59 -37.79 -45.30
C ARG A 30 20.12 -36.50 -44.68
N GLY A 31 20.74 -35.61 -45.45
CA GLY A 31 21.26 -34.31 -45.00
C GLY A 31 20.22 -33.18 -44.95
N LEU A 32 18.93 -33.46 -45.16
CA LEU A 32 17.81 -32.50 -45.07
C LEU A 32 17.42 -32.19 -43.61
N GLU A 33 18.40 -32.05 -42.71
CA GLU A 33 18.19 -31.65 -41.31
C GLU A 33 17.68 -30.21 -41.19
N THR A 34 17.86 -29.38 -42.22
CA THR A 34 17.43 -27.97 -42.25
C THR A 34 15.90 -27.80 -42.08
N GLU A 35 15.10 -28.68 -42.70
CA GLU A 35 13.64 -28.71 -42.52
C GLU A 35 13.26 -29.07 -41.08
N THR A 36 14.07 -29.92 -40.44
CA THR A 36 13.85 -30.34 -39.05
C THR A 36 14.17 -29.20 -38.08
N ILE A 37 15.19 -28.40 -38.36
CA ILE A 37 15.56 -27.23 -37.54
C ILE A 37 14.46 -26.17 -37.58
N ILE A 38 13.95 -25.83 -38.76
CA ILE A 38 12.86 -24.84 -38.89
C ILE A 38 11.59 -25.32 -38.17
N LYS A 39 11.26 -26.61 -38.30
CA LYS A 39 10.10 -27.21 -37.62
C LYS A 39 10.27 -27.19 -36.09
N LYS A 40 11.46 -27.52 -35.58
CA LYS A 40 11.79 -27.44 -34.14
C LYS A 40 11.69 -26.00 -33.64
N LEU A 41 12.28 -25.04 -34.34
CA LEU A 41 12.23 -23.63 -33.95
C LEU A 41 10.79 -23.11 -33.87
N ARG A 42 9.94 -23.45 -34.86
CA ARG A 42 8.52 -23.05 -34.83
C ARG A 42 7.76 -23.67 -33.65
N THR A 43 8.10 -24.90 -33.30
CA THR A 43 7.50 -25.61 -32.15
C THR A 43 7.92 -24.95 -30.85
N GLU A 44 9.22 -24.68 -30.68
CA GLU A 44 9.78 -24.00 -29.52
C GLU A 44 9.20 -22.60 -29.34
N ILE A 45 9.08 -21.82 -30.43
CA ILE A 45 8.43 -20.51 -30.40
C ILE A 45 6.96 -20.64 -30.00
N GLY A 46 6.24 -21.65 -30.51
CA GLY A 46 4.85 -21.89 -30.13
C GLY A 46 4.69 -22.24 -28.64
N GLU A 47 5.58 -23.07 -28.11
CA GLU A 47 5.62 -23.41 -26.69
C GLU A 47 5.97 -22.20 -25.83
N MET A 48 6.96 -21.39 -26.26
CA MET A 48 7.33 -20.15 -25.57
C MET A 48 6.19 -19.12 -25.58
N ILE A 49 5.50 -18.93 -26.71
CA ILE A 49 4.32 -18.06 -26.80
C ILE A 49 3.22 -18.56 -25.87
N THR A 50 2.99 -19.87 -25.81
CA THR A 50 1.97 -20.46 -24.94
C THR A 50 2.32 -20.25 -23.46
N ALA A 51 3.58 -20.46 -23.09
CA ALA A 51 4.07 -20.22 -21.73
C ALA A 51 4.02 -18.73 -21.35
N LEU A 52 4.39 -17.85 -22.28
CA LEU A 52 4.34 -16.40 -22.09
C LEU A 52 2.89 -15.94 -21.93
N ASN A 53 1.97 -16.40 -22.77
CA ASN A 53 0.56 -16.07 -22.69
C ASN A 53 -0.04 -16.56 -21.36
N GLY A 54 0.26 -17.79 -20.93
CA GLY A 54 -0.20 -18.29 -19.63
C GLY A 54 0.33 -17.47 -18.45
N THR A 55 1.61 -17.07 -18.48
CA THR A 55 2.20 -16.21 -17.45
C THR A 55 1.59 -14.81 -17.48
N THR A 56 1.31 -14.28 -18.68
CA THR A 56 0.70 -12.96 -18.87
C THR A 56 -0.74 -12.93 -18.36
N GLU A 57 -1.55 -13.94 -18.70
CA GLU A 57 -2.93 -14.08 -18.22
C GLU A 57 -2.98 -14.16 -16.69
N ARG A 58 -2.08 -14.97 -16.09
CA ARG A 58 -1.94 -15.04 -14.63
C ARG A 58 -1.56 -13.67 -14.04
N ASN A 59 -0.62 -12.96 -14.66
CA ASN A 59 -0.20 -11.65 -14.19
C ASN A 59 -1.33 -10.61 -14.31
N ILE A 60 -2.10 -10.62 -15.40
CA ILE A 60 -3.29 -9.79 -15.58
C ILE A 60 -4.32 -10.08 -14.49
N ALA A 61 -4.62 -11.35 -14.23
CA ALA A 61 -5.56 -11.74 -13.17
C ALA A 61 -5.11 -11.26 -11.77
N LEU A 62 -3.81 -11.35 -11.48
CA LEU A 62 -3.24 -10.83 -10.23
C LEU A 62 -3.33 -9.31 -10.13
N LEU A 63 -3.06 -8.60 -11.23
CA LEU A 63 -3.19 -7.14 -11.29
C LEU A 63 -4.65 -6.72 -11.11
N GLU A 64 -5.59 -7.38 -11.78
CA GLU A 64 -7.01 -7.09 -11.65
C GLU A 64 -7.49 -7.28 -10.21
N ASN A 65 -7.07 -8.37 -9.55
CA ASN A 65 -7.39 -8.61 -8.15
C ASN A 65 -6.78 -7.53 -7.23
N LYS A 66 -5.53 -7.12 -7.47
CA LYS A 66 -4.89 -6.03 -6.72
C LYS A 66 -5.63 -4.69 -6.91
N ILE A 67 -6.02 -4.36 -8.14
CA ILE A 67 -6.80 -3.15 -8.45
C ILE A 67 -8.14 -3.19 -7.70
N ARG A 68 -8.81 -4.34 -7.68
CA ARG A 68 -10.07 -4.53 -6.96
C ARG A 68 -9.94 -4.28 -5.46
N ILE A 69 -8.91 -4.85 -4.83
CA ILE A 69 -8.63 -4.66 -3.40
C ILE A 69 -8.33 -3.18 -3.10
N ILE A 70 -7.53 -2.52 -3.94
CA ILE A 70 -7.21 -1.10 -3.77
C ILE A 70 -8.47 -0.25 -3.86
N ASN A 71 -9.33 -0.48 -4.86
CA ASN A 71 -10.60 0.24 -4.98
C ASN A 71 -11.51 0.03 -3.76
N GLU A 72 -11.58 -1.21 -3.24
CA GLU A 72 -12.36 -1.48 -2.04
C GLU A 72 -11.82 -0.75 -0.80
N GLN A 73 -10.50 -0.65 -0.66
CA GLN A 73 -9.86 0.11 0.41
C GLN A 73 -10.09 1.62 0.25
N ILE A 74 -10.03 2.15 -0.97
CA ILE A 74 -10.35 3.55 -1.28
C ILE A 74 -11.81 3.85 -0.91
N ASP A 75 -12.75 2.97 -1.25
CA ASP A 75 -14.16 3.15 -0.90
C ASP A 75 -14.39 3.14 0.61
N LYS A 76 -13.72 2.25 1.34
CA LYS A 76 -13.77 2.22 2.81
C LYS A 76 -13.19 3.50 3.40
N ALA A 77 -12.05 3.96 2.91
CA ALA A 77 -11.43 5.21 3.33
C ALA A 77 -12.33 6.42 3.03
N ALA A 78 -12.96 6.47 1.86
CA ALA A 78 -13.89 7.53 1.49
C ALA A 78 -15.13 7.54 2.39
N LYS A 79 -15.70 6.37 2.72
CA LYS A 79 -16.81 6.25 3.68
C LYS A 79 -16.39 6.72 5.07
N ALA A 80 -15.23 6.28 5.56
CA ALA A 80 -14.70 6.70 6.84
C ALA A 80 -14.45 8.21 6.90
N ALA A 81 -13.81 8.80 5.88
CA ALA A 81 -13.61 10.23 5.75
C ALA A 81 -14.95 11.01 5.72
N GLY A 82 -15.96 10.47 5.04
CA GLY A 82 -17.30 11.05 5.02
C GLY A 82 -18.00 11.03 6.38
N VAL A 83 -17.87 9.94 7.15
CA VAL A 83 -18.39 9.85 8.51
C VAL A 83 -17.66 10.82 9.43
N LEU A 84 -16.33 10.82 9.38
CA LEU A 84 -15.48 11.69 10.20
C LEU A 84 -15.77 13.18 9.92
N LYS A 85 -15.99 13.54 8.65
CA LYS A 85 -16.41 14.89 8.26
C LYS A 85 -17.76 15.27 8.88
N ARG A 86 -18.74 14.36 8.84
CA ARG A 86 -20.06 14.60 9.47
C ARG A 86 -19.97 14.71 10.99
N GLU A 87 -19.09 13.94 11.64
CA GLU A 87 -18.84 14.07 13.07
C GLU A 87 -18.17 15.39 13.40
N HIS A 88 -17.19 15.83 12.60
CA HIS A 88 -16.55 17.14 12.76
C HIS A 88 -17.56 18.28 12.63
N GLU A 89 -18.41 18.26 11.59
CA GLU A 89 -19.47 19.27 11.39
C GLU A 89 -20.45 19.31 12.58
N LYS A 90 -20.84 18.14 13.11
CA LYS A 90 -21.68 18.07 14.32
C LYS A 90 -20.97 18.60 15.55
N GLN A 91 -19.70 18.27 15.74
CA GLN A 91 -18.92 18.69 16.89
C GLN A 91 -18.64 20.20 16.86
N GLU A 92 -18.39 20.77 15.68
CA GLU A 92 -18.30 22.22 15.48
C GLU A 92 -19.64 22.92 15.77
N ALA A 93 -20.76 22.40 15.24
CA ALA A 93 -22.08 22.96 15.53
C ALA A 93 -22.38 22.95 17.04
N VAL A 94 -22.06 21.85 17.72
CA VAL A 94 -22.20 21.72 19.18
C VAL A 94 -21.29 22.71 19.92
N SER A 95 -20.02 22.85 19.50
CA SER A 95 -19.07 23.82 20.05
C SER A 95 -19.52 25.28 19.88
N GLN A 96 -20.14 25.61 18.73
CA GLN A 96 -20.75 26.93 18.51
C GLN A 96 -21.96 27.19 19.42
N VAL A 97 -22.79 26.17 19.68
CA VAL A 97 -23.90 26.28 20.65
C VAL A 97 -23.34 26.48 22.06
N TYR A 98 -22.32 25.73 22.48
CA TYR A 98 -21.69 25.93 23.79
C TYR A 98 -21.02 27.32 23.92
N SER A 99 -20.33 27.80 22.89
CA SER A 99 -19.69 29.13 22.94
C SER A 99 -20.71 30.27 22.93
N SER A 100 -21.86 30.11 22.25
CA SER A 100 -22.97 31.07 22.32
C SER A 100 -23.72 31.02 23.65
N LEU A 101 -23.85 29.85 24.30
CA LEU A 101 -24.37 29.74 25.67
C LEU A 101 -23.41 30.36 26.72
N ALA A 102 -22.11 30.11 26.61
CA ALA A 102 -21.10 30.72 27.47
C ALA A 102 -21.05 32.26 27.30
N ARG A 103 -21.28 32.75 26.07
CA ARG A 103 -21.32 34.19 25.77
C ARG A 103 -22.63 34.87 26.18
N SER A 104 -23.75 34.16 26.17
CA SER A 104 -25.08 34.75 26.41
C SER A 104 -25.46 34.90 27.88
N LYS A 105 -24.62 34.48 28.84
CA LYS A 105 -24.88 34.77 30.25
C LYS A 105 -23.59 34.87 31.08
N PRO A 106 -22.98 36.06 31.20
CA PRO A 106 -22.39 36.40 32.47
C PRO A 106 -23.58 36.53 33.45
N LEU A 107 -23.77 35.52 34.29
CA LEU A 107 -24.50 35.72 35.53
C LEU A 107 -23.70 36.74 36.33
N THR A 108 -23.95 38.02 36.10
CA THR A 108 -23.63 39.09 37.02
C THR A 108 -24.48 38.81 38.25
N LEU A 109 -23.97 37.95 39.13
CA LEU A 109 -24.37 37.96 40.53
C LEU A 109 -23.93 39.34 41.03
N ALA A 110 -24.88 40.26 41.08
CA ALA A 110 -24.77 41.45 41.89
C ALA A 110 -24.67 40.98 43.34
N VAL A 111 -23.45 40.65 43.76
CA VAL A 111 -23.08 40.61 45.17
C VAL A 111 -22.79 42.06 45.52
N GLU A 112 -23.84 42.75 45.93
CA GLU A 112 -23.73 43.96 46.72
C GLU A 112 -23.26 43.50 48.11
N ASP A 113 -21.95 43.55 48.36
CA ASP A 113 -21.42 43.53 49.72
C ASP A 113 -20.08 44.27 49.82
N ASP A 114 -20.07 45.28 50.69
CA ASP A 114 -18.97 46.15 51.05
C ASP A 114 -17.98 45.39 51.95
N ASN A 115 -16.95 44.77 51.36
CA ASN A 115 -15.60 44.63 51.93
C ASN A 115 -14.71 43.75 51.05
N LEU A 116 -13.64 44.32 50.49
CA LEU A 116 -12.57 43.53 49.87
C LEU A 116 -11.75 42.81 50.95
N PRO A 117 -11.43 41.53 50.72
CA PRO A 117 -10.04 41.10 50.67
C PRO A 117 -9.70 40.58 49.26
N ALA A 118 -8.41 40.54 48.93
CA ALA A 118 -7.84 40.14 47.64
C ALA A 118 -8.54 38.90 47.02
N PRO A 119 -8.67 38.82 45.67
CA PRO A 119 -9.37 37.73 45.01
C PRO A 119 -8.66 36.39 45.28
N SER A 120 -9.14 35.66 46.28
CA SER A 120 -8.87 34.24 46.45
C SER A 120 -9.64 33.53 45.35
N ILE A 121 -8.93 33.13 44.29
CA ILE A 121 -9.48 32.20 43.31
C ILE A 121 -9.83 30.91 44.06
N ASP A 122 -11.12 30.70 44.32
CA ASP A 122 -11.62 29.52 45.03
C ASP A 122 -11.30 28.27 44.22
N PHE A 123 -10.23 27.58 44.63
CA PHE A 123 -9.72 26.35 44.01
C PHE A 123 -10.81 25.27 43.85
N GLU A 124 -11.88 25.33 44.62
CA GLU A 124 -13.02 24.42 44.52
C GLU A 124 -13.90 24.66 43.28
N THR A 125 -14.07 25.91 42.86
CA THR A 125 -14.97 26.31 41.77
C THR A 125 -14.40 26.09 40.37
N LEU A 126 -13.08 25.90 40.25
CA LEU A 126 -12.44 25.67 38.95
C LEU A 126 -12.75 24.29 38.39
N SER A 127 -12.75 24.19 37.07
CA SER A 127 -12.80 22.90 36.38
C SER A 127 -11.59 22.04 36.75
N ILE A 128 -11.75 20.72 36.79
CA ILE A 128 -10.67 19.75 37.04
C ILE A 128 -9.47 20.01 36.13
N ARG A 129 -9.73 20.40 34.87
CA ARG A 129 -8.70 20.80 33.90
C ARG A 129 -7.90 22.01 34.36
N GLU A 130 -8.59 23.05 34.85
CA GLU A 130 -7.96 24.29 35.31
C GLU A 130 -7.16 24.06 36.60
N LYS A 131 -7.67 23.22 37.52
CA LYS A 131 -6.94 22.81 38.72
C LYS A 131 -5.63 22.10 38.37
N ALA A 132 -5.67 21.14 37.44
CA ALA A 132 -4.47 20.42 36.99
C ALA A 132 -3.43 21.38 36.38
N LEU A 133 -3.86 22.34 35.57
CA LEU A 133 -2.98 23.33 34.96
C LEU A 133 -2.40 24.33 35.96
N LEU A 134 -3.18 24.76 36.94
CA LEU A 134 -2.69 25.64 38.01
C LEU A 134 -1.64 24.96 38.88
N LEU A 135 -1.86 23.69 39.25
CA LEU A 135 -0.90 22.91 40.03
C LEU A 135 0.39 22.65 39.23
N HIS A 136 0.27 22.35 37.92
CA HIS A 136 1.43 22.20 37.05
C HIS A 136 2.23 23.51 36.92
N ARG A 137 1.57 24.65 36.72
CA ARG A 137 2.22 25.98 36.68
C ARG A 137 2.86 26.37 38.01
N LYS A 138 2.35 25.85 39.13
CA LYS A 138 2.94 26.01 40.46
C LYS A 138 4.19 25.14 40.67
N GLY A 139 4.48 24.22 39.75
CA GLY A 139 5.64 23.34 39.79
C GLY A 139 5.40 22.00 40.49
N ASP A 140 4.15 21.62 40.76
CA ASP A 140 3.83 20.29 41.31
C ASP A 140 4.08 19.21 40.25
N SER A 141 4.63 18.06 40.65
CA SER A 141 4.89 16.95 39.72
C SER A 141 3.60 16.24 39.29
N PRO A 142 3.55 15.61 38.10
CA PRO A 142 2.36 14.93 37.59
C PRO A 142 1.78 13.88 38.55
N ASP A 143 2.65 13.13 39.25
CA ASP A 143 2.24 12.14 40.24
C ASP A 143 1.56 12.76 41.48
N THR A 144 2.03 13.94 41.89
CA THR A 144 1.45 14.68 43.03
C THR A 144 0.11 15.29 42.67
N ILE A 145 -0.04 15.77 41.43
CA ILE A 145 -1.29 16.31 40.90
C ILE A 145 -2.33 15.19 40.76
N ALA A 146 -1.92 14.03 40.23
CA ALA A 146 -2.76 12.83 40.10
C ALA A 146 -3.35 12.40 41.44
N THR A 147 -2.51 12.35 42.49
CA THR A 147 -2.94 11.99 43.84
C THR A 147 -3.91 13.02 44.46
N ARG A 148 -3.74 14.31 44.16
CA ARG A 148 -4.60 15.38 44.70
C ARG A 148 -5.94 15.52 43.98
N LEU A 149 -5.99 15.20 42.69
CA LEU A 149 -7.19 15.31 41.86
C LEU A 149 -7.93 13.97 41.68
N ASP A 150 -7.43 12.90 42.30
CA ASP A 150 -7.95 11.53 42.16
C ASP A 150 -8.02 11.06 40.69
N MET A 151 -6.96 11.38 39.94
CA MET A 151 -6.84 11.06 38.52
C MET A 151 -5.63 10.17 38.27
N SER A 152 -5.64 9.42 37.17
CA SER A 152 -4.44 8.69 36.75
C SER A 152 -3.37 9.65 36.23
N ARG A 153 -2.10 9.29 36.40
CA ARG A 153 -0.97 10.03 35.85
C ARG A 153 -1.14 10.32 34.36
N GLY A 154 -1.62 9.35 33.59
CA GLY A 154 -1.82 9.48 32.14
C GLY A 154 -2.89 10.50 31.76
N GLU A 155 -3.95 10.64 32.56
CA GLU A 155 -4.98 11.66 32.32
C GLU A 155 -4.47 13.07 32.62
N ILE A 156 -3.65 13.24 33.66
CA ILE A 156 -3.01 14.52 33.97
C ILE A 156 -2.01 14.93 32.87
N GLU A 157 -1.15 14.00 32.43
CA GLU A 157 -0.22 14.24 31.32
C GLU A 157 -0.96 14.59 30.02
N LEU A 158 -2.08 13.92 29.74
CA LEU A 158 -2.94 14.22 28.60
C LEU A 158 -3.51 15.64 28.69
N ILE A 159 -4.04 16.04 29.86
CA ILE A 159 -4.59 17.38 30.09
C ILE A 159 -3.52 18.47 29.86
N ILE A 160 -2.31 18.26 30.36
CA ILE A 160 -1.18 19.18 30.18
C ILE A 160 -0.79 19.25 28.70
N SER A 161 -0.62 18.10 28.03
CA SER A 161 -0.21 18.03 26.62
C SER A 161 -1.22 18.68 25.66
N LEU A 162 -2.51 18.59 25.97
CA LEU A 162 -3.59 19.22 25.20
C LEU A 162 -3.63 20.75 25.39
N HIS A 163 -3.09 21.28 26.50
CA HIS A 163 -3.06 22.72 26.78
C HIS A 163 -1.75 23.37 26.36
N GLU A 164 -0.61 22.71 26.56
CA GLU A 164 0.71 23.24 26.18
C GLU A 164 1.04 23.05 24.70
N GLY A 165 0.21 22.29 23.96
CA GLY A 165 0.28 22.22 22.51
C GLY A 165 1.59 21.62 22.02
N ARG A 166 1.70 20.29 22.12
CA ARG A 166 2.77 19.45 21.53
C ARG A 166 4.17 19.75 22.10
N PRO A 167 4.84 18.80 22.78
CA PRO A 167 6.24 19.00 23.13
C PRO A 167 7.06 19.18 21.85
N GLN A 168 7.81 20.29 21.78
CA GLN A 168 8.97 20.39 20.91
C GLN A 168 10.05 19.46 21.48
N ASN A 169 10.12 18.25 20.93
CA ASN A 169 11.33 17.48 20.57
C ASN A 169 10.96 16.01 20.34
#